data_AF-A0A132EGV3-F1
#
_entry.id   AF-A0A132EGV3-F1
#
_cell.length_a   1.000
_cell.length_b   1.000
_cell.length_c   1.000
_cell.angle_alpha   90.00
_cell.angle_beta   90.00
_cell.angle_gamma   90.00
#
_symmetry.space_group_name_H-M   'P 1'
#
loop_
_entity.id
_entity.type
_entity.pdbx_description
1 polymer ?
#
loop_
_entity_poly.entity_id
_entity_poly.type
_entity_poly.pdbx_seq_one_letter_code
_entity_poly.pdbx_strand_id
1 'polypeptide(L)'
;MNQQHLIDMANQIGAFFESMPDRDEALAGIADHIRRFWEPRMRRALLAALDDPAGEGAQRAMPIVRDAIAAHRASLVPAAAPA
;
A
#
# COMPACT_ATOMS: atom_id res chain seq x y z
N MET A 1 -5.98 -6.32 13.68
CA MET A 1 -4.68 -6.14 13.00
C MET A 1 -4.29 -4.68 13.17
N ASN A 2 -3.07 -4.39 13.62
CA ASN A 2 -2.62 -3.01 13.89
C ASN A 2 -2.07 -2.36 12.61
N GLN A 3 -2.24 -1.04 12.45
CA GLN A 3 -1.80 -0.29 11.26
C GLN A 3 -0.29 -0.40 11.04
N GLN A 4 0.51 -0.36 12.10
CA GLN A 4 1.97 -0.51 12.03
C GLN A 4 2.38 -1.83 11.36
N HIS A 5 1.72 -2.94 11.71
CA HIS A 5 2.01 -4.24 11.13
C HIS A 5 1.65 -4.29 9.64
N LEU A 6 0.59 -3.60 9.21
CA LEU A 6 0.26 -3.47 7.78
C LEU A 6 1.34 -2.69 7.03
N ILE A 7 1.87 -1.61 7.62
CA ILE A 7 2.98 -0.88 7.01
C ILE A 7 4.22 -1.76 6.88
N ASP A 8 4.55 -2.55 7.91
CA ASP A 8 5.70 -3.46 7.86
C ASP A 8 5.52 -4.52 6.74
N MET A 9 4.33 -5.10 6.59
CA MET A 9 4.02 -6.01 5.48
C MET A 9 4.10 -5.32 4.11
N ALA A 10 3.57 -4.10 3.98
CA ALA A 10 3.65 -3.34 2.74
C ALA A 10 5.09 -3.01 2.36
N ASN A 11 5.94 -2.69 3.34
CA ASN A 11 7.35 -2.45 3.15
C ASN A 11 8.10 -3.72 2.68
N GLN A 12 7.75 -4.90 3.20
CA GLN A 12 8.32 -6.16 2.71
C GLN A 12 8.00 -6.40 1.23
N ILE A 13 6.78 -6.08 0.80
CA ILE A 13 6.40 -6.13 -0.62
C ILE A 13 7.22 -5.10 -1.40
N GLY A 14 7.29 -3.85 -0.92
CA GLY A 14 8.06 -2.78 -1.55
C GLY A 14 9.54 -3.15 -1.76
N ALA A 15 10.19 -3.72 -0.75
CA ALA A 15 11.58 -4.15 -0.83
C ALA A 15 11.84 -5.22 -1.90
N PHE A 16 10.87 -6.10 -2.17
CA PHE A 16 10.96 -7.07 -3.27
C PHE A 16 10.95 -6.36 -4.63
N PHE A 17 9.99 -5.45 -4.84
CA PHE A 17 9.82 -4.73 -6.10
C PHE A 17 10.87 -3.63 -6.34
N GLU A 18 11.55 -3.15 -5.30
CA GLU A 18 12.64 -2.15 -5.40
C GLU A 18 13.83 -2.66 -6.24
N SER A 19 13.98 -3.97 -6.37
CA SER A 19 15.00 -4.59 -7.22
C SER A 19 14.68 -4.58 -8.72
N MET A 20 13.45 -4.21 -9.10
CA MET A 20 13.05 -4.18 -10.51
C MET A 20 13.64 -2.98 -11.25
N PRO A 21 14.11 -3.16 -12.50
CA PRO A 21 14.71 -2.07 -13.28
C PRO A 21 13.68 -1.04 -13.76
N ASP A 22 12.44 -1.47 -14.01
CA ASP A 22 11.35 -0.58 -14.40
C ASP A 22 10.56 -0.15 -13.17
N ARG A 23 10.59 1.15 -12.88
CA ARG A 23 9.92 1.70 -11.71
C ARG A 23 8.40 1.69 -11.86
N ASP A 24 7.88 1.97 -13.05
CA ASP A 24 6.42 2.00 -13.26
C ASP A 24 5.83 0.59 -13.14
N GLU A 25 6.55 -0.42 -13.66
CA GLU A 25 6.19 -1.83 -13.46
C GLU A 25 6.24 -2.21 -11.97
N ALA A 26 7.26 -1.76 -11.23
CA ALA A 26 7.38 -2.02 -9.80
C ALA A 26 6.20 -1.42 -9.00
N LEU A 27 5.83 -0.17 -9.28
CA LEU A 27 4.70 0.49 -8.60
C LEU A 27 3.38 -0.22 -8.89
N ALA A 28 3.14 -0.59 -10.15
CA ALA A 28 1.95 -1.33 -10.55
C ALA A 28 1.90 -2.72 -9.88
N GLY A 29 3.04 -3.41 -9.81
CA GLY A 29 3.18 -4.72 -9.17
C GLY A 29 2.88 -4.69 -7.67
N ILE A 30 3.37 -3.68 -6.94
CA ILE A 30 3.06 -3.48 -5.51
C ILE A 30 1.56 -3.31 -5.32
N ALA A 31 0.94 -2.41 -6.09
CA ALA A 31 -0.49 -2.12 -5.98
C ALA A 31 -1.34 -3.35 -6.33
N ASP A 32 -0.99 -4.09 -7.39
CA ASP A 32 -1.71 -5.31 -7.77
C ASP A 32 -1.60 -6.40 -6.70
N HIS A 33 -0.41 -6.59 -6.13
CA HIS A 33 -0.19 -7.56 -5.06
C HIS A 33 -1.08 -7.24 -3.84
N ILE A 34 -1.06 -5.99 -3.36
CA ILE A 34 -1.91 -5.56 -2.25
C ILE A 34 -3.39 -5.76 -2.61
N ARG A 35 -3.82 -5.36 -3.81
CA ARG A 35 -5.22 -5.50 -4.25
C ARG A 35 -5.70 -6.95 -4.27
N ARG A 36 -4.87 -7.88 -4.74
CA ARG A 36 -5.24 -9.29 -4.94
C ARG A 36 -5.19 -10.11 -3.67
N PHE A 37 -4.21 -9.84 -2.80
CA PHE A 37 -3.97 -10.69 -1.62
C PHE A 37 -4.52 -10.09 -0.33
N TRP A 38 -4.78 -8.78 -0.27
CA TRP A 38 -5.28 -8.16 0.95
C TRP A 38 -6.80 -7.98 0.94
N GLU A 39 -7.40 -8.29 2.08
CA GLU A 39 -8.82 -8.09 2.30
C GLU A 39 -9.20 -6.59 2.21
N PRO A 40 -10.45 -6.26 1.80
CA PRO A 40 -10.92 -4.87 1.72
C PRO A 40 -10.66 -4.03 2.97
N ARG A 41 -10.81 -4.62 4.17
CA ARG A 41 -10.55 -3.92 5.45
C ARG A 41 -9.08 -3.55 5.64
N MET A 42 -8.15 -4.41 5.21
CA MET A 42 -6.71 -4.17 5.32
C MET A 42 -6.29 -3.04 4.39
N ARG A 43 -6.83 -3.03 3.16
CA ARG A 43 -6.59 -1.96 2.18
C ARG A 43 -7.08 -0.61 2.71
N ARG A 44 -8.28 -0.55 3.29
CA ARG A 44 -8.79 0.67 3.93
C ARG A 44 -7.89 1.13 5.09
N ALA A 45 -7.45 0.22 5.95
CA ALA A 45 -6.58 0.55 7.07
C ALA A 45 -5.19 1.06 6.63
N LEU A 46 -4.64 0.48 5.55
CA LEU A 46 -3.40 0.95 4.92
C LEU A 46 -3.55 2.36 4.36
N LEU A 47 -4.61 2.59 3.57
CA LEU A 47 -4.89 3.91 3.01
C LEU A 47 -5.05 4.96 4.11
N ALA A 48 -5.83 4.65 5.15
CA ALA A 48 -6.00 5.55 6.30
C ALA A 48 -4.69 5.82 7.05
N ALA A 49 -3.78 4.84 7.15
CA ALA A 49 -2.48 5.03 7.78
C ALA A 49 -1.52 5.92 6.97
N LEU A 50 -1.77 6.04 5.66
CA LEU A 50 -0.97 6.85 4.73
C LEU A 50 -1.61 8.21 4.42
N ASP A 51 -2.87 8.42 4.81
CA ASP A 51 -3.61 9.67 4.58
C ASP A 51 -3.16 10.83 5.48
N ASP A 52 -2.50 10.52 6.60
CA ASP A 52 -1.82 11.51 7.44
C ASP A 52 -0.31 11.45 7.19
N PRO A 53 0.27 12.41 6.42
CA PRO A 53 1.70 12.45 6.14
C PRO A 53 2.57 12.64 7.40
N ALA A 54 2.01 13.21 8.46
CA ALA A 54 2.70 13.36 9.75
C ALA A 54 2.54 12.13 10.65
N GLY A 55 1.65 11.20 10.30
CA GLY A 55 1.40 9.99 11.05
C GLY A 55 2.56 8.99 10.99
N GLU A 56 2.72 8.20 12.05
CA GLU A 56 3.78 7.19 12.16
C GLU A 56 3.75 6.19 10.97
N GLY A 57 2.55 5.86 10.49
CA GLY A 57 2.37 4.97 9.35
C GLY A 57 2.97 5.51 8.06
N ALA A 58 2.72 6.78 7.73
CA ALA A 58 3.29 7.44 6.55
C ALA A 58 4.81 7.64 6.68
N GLN A 59 5.31 7.95 7.87
CA GLN A 59 6.74 8.12 8.11
C GLN A 59 7.52 6.80 7.99
N ARG A 60 6.93 5.68 8.42
CA ARG A 60 7.55 4.35 8.35
C ARG A 60 7.40 3.67 6.99
N ALA A 61 6.48 4.13 6.15
CA ALA A 61 6.28 3.55 4.83
C ALA A 61 7.45 3.86 3.89
N MET A 62 7.97 2.84 3.23
CA MET A 62 9.01 2.99 2.21
C MET A 62 8.54 3.96 1.10
N PRO A 63 9.44 4.75 0.50
CA PRO A 63 9.09 5.66 -0.59
C PRO A 63 8.35 4.94 -1.74
N ILE A 64 8.87 3.79 -2.18
CA ILE A 64 8.26 3.01 -3.27
C ILE A 64 6.83 2.53 -2.95
N VAL A 65 6.55 2.23 -1.68
CA VAL A 65 5.20 1.87 -1.23
C VAL A 65 4.30 3.09 -1.30
N ARG A 66 4.73 4.24 -0.74
CA ARG A 66 3.95 5.48 -0.79
C ARG A 66 3.63 5.89 -2.23
N ASP A 67 4.62 5.83 -3.11
CA ASP A 67 4.46 6.14 -4.53
C ASP A 67 3.47 5.19 -5.21
N ALA A 68 3.56 3.88 -4.94
CA ALA A 68 2.67 2.89 -5.52
C ALA A 68 1.22 3.09 -5.07
N ILE A 69 1.02 3.33 -3.77
CA ILE A 69 -0.31 3.61 -3.22
C ILE A 69 -0.87 4.92 -3.78
N ALA A 70 -0.04 5.97 -3.92
CA ALA A 70 -0.47 7.24 -4.47
C ALA A 70 -0.85 7.13 -5.96
N ALA A 71 -0.02 6.45 -6.76
CA ALA A 71 -0.25 6.26 -8.20
C ALA A 71 -1.47 5.38 -8.50
N HIS A 72 -1.73 4.37 -7.66
CA HIS A 72 -2.78 3.38 -7.90
C HIS A 72 -3.91 3.42 -6.86
N ARG A 73 -4.08 4.54 -6.15
CA ARG A 73 -5.05 4.68 -5.06
C ARG A 73 -6.46 4.21 -5.43
N ALA A 74 -6.92 4.61 -6.62
CA ALA A 74 -8.26 4.28 -7.11
C ALA A 74 -8.50 2.76 -7.25
N SER A 75 -7.47 1.96 -7.56
CA SER A 75 -7.61 0.50 -7.68
C SER A 75 -7.59 -0.22 -6.33
N LEU A 76 -7.05 0.44 -5.31
CA LEU A 76 -6.91 -0.09 -3.95
C LEU A 76 -8.12 0.20 -3.08
N VAL A 77 -8.84 1.30 -3.34
CA VAL A 77 -10.12 1.61 -2.69
C VAL A 77 -11.10 0.47 -2.99
N PRO A 78 -11.47 -0.34 -2.00
CA PRO A 78 -12.42 -1.41 -2.24
C PRO A 78 -13.79 -0.78 -2.46
N ALA A 79 -14.55 -1.29 -3.44
CA ALA A 79 -15.96 -0.94 -3.64
C ALA A 79 -16.68 -0.96 -2.27
N ALA A 80 -17.52 0.05 -2.03
CA ALA A 80 -18.32 0.11 -0.82
C ALA A 80 -19.04 -1.24 -0.66
N ALA A 81 -18.78 -1.93 0.46
CA ALA A 81 -19.54 -3.11 0.76
C ALA A 81 -21.00 -2.66 0.93
N PRO A 82 -21.99 -3.35 0.34
CA PRO A 82 -23.38 -3.08 0.69
C PRO A 82 -23.52 -3.34 2.20
N ALA A 83 -24.18 -2.40 2.87
CA ALA A 83 -24.43 -2.41 4.31
C ALA A 83 -25.26 -3.63 4.74
#